data_AF-A0A8T7BZN6-F1
#
_entry.id   AF-A0A8T7BZN6-F1
#
_cell.length_a   1.000
_cell.length_b   1.000
_cell.length_c   1.000
_cell.angle_alpha   90.00
_cell.angle_beta   90.00
_cell.angle_gamma   90.00
#
_symmetry.space_group_name_H-M   'P 1'
#
loop_
_entity.id
_entity.type
_entity.pdbx_description
1 polymer ?
#
loop_
_entity_poly.entity_id
_entity_poly.type
_entity_poly.pdbx_seq_one_letter_code
_entity_poly.pdbx_strand_id
1 'polypeptide(L)'
;TEGVFINSMLAGGAVLSGGNVDHSILFQNIFIDDRALVTNSVIFSDVRVGKKVRLNNCIIDKHVNIPDGEVIGFDPEKDRERFSVSDNGIVVVPKNYSF
;
A
#
# COMPACT_ATOMS: atom_id res chain seq x y z
N THR A 1 12.66 -10.78 -6.37
CA THR A 1 13.40 -9.51 -6.48
C THR A 1 13.96 -9.16 -5.11
N GLU A 2 14.98 -8.31 -4.99
CA GLU A 2 15.42 -7.82 -3.68
C GLU A 2 14.41 -6.81 -3.11
N GLY A 3 14.19 -6.85 -1.80
CA GLY A 3 13.36 -5.85 -1.12
C GLY A 3 14.13 -4.54 -0.99
N VAL A 4 13.54 -3.44 -1.44
CA VAL A 4 14.19 -2.12 -1.39
C VAL A 4 13.33 -1.18 -0.56
N PHE A 5 14.01 -0.43 0.32
CA PHE A 5 13.36 0.47 1.25
C PHE A 5 14.15 1.78 1.35
N ILE A 6 13.53 2.88 0.93
CA ILE A 6 14.18 4.19 0.79
C ILE A 6 13.31 5.26 1.46
N ASN A 7 13.92 6.16 2.24
CA ASN A 7 13.25 7.32 2.85
C ASN A 7 11.95 6.98 3.60
N SER A 8 11.90 5.82 4.24
CA SER A 8 10.67 5.24 4.77
C SER A 8 10.86 4.81 6.23
N MET A 9 9.77 4.50 6.94
CA MET A 9 9.81 3.90 8.28
C MET A 9 9.08 2.54 8.32
N LEU A 10 9.66 1.53 8.97
CA LEU A 10 9.01 0.24 9.23
C LEU A 10 8.89 -0.01 10.72
N ALA A 11 7.71 -0.44 11.15
CA ALA A 11 7.51 -1.05 12.46
C ALA A 11 7.89 -2.55 12.44
N GLY A 12 8.00 -3.13 13.63
CA GLY A 12 8.34 -4.54 13.80
C GLY A 12 7.35 -5.49 13.12
N GLY A 13 7.86 -6.60 12.60
CA GLY A 13 7.05 -7.62 11.92
C GLY A 13 6.70 -7.32 10.46
N ALA A 14 7.15 -6.18 9.91
CA ALA A 14 7.03 -5.91 8.49
C ALA A 14 8.01 -6.80 7.67
N VAL A 15 7.51 -7.43 6.62
CA VAL A 15 8.27 -8.31 5.72
C VAL A 15 8.17 -7.80 4.29
N LEU A 16 9.31 -7.51 3.67
CA LEU A 16 9.41 -7.10 2.26
C LEU A 16 10.02 -8.24 1.46
N SER A 17 9.17 -9.00 0.77
CA SER A 17 9.56 -10.15 -0.06
C SER A 17 9.78 -9.72 -1.52
N GLY A 18 10.72 -8.80 -1.75
CA GLY A 18 11.04 -8.32 -3.10
C GLY A 18 10.21 -7.16 -3.62
N GLY A 19 9.45 -6.50 -2.74
CA GLY A 19 8.78 -5.23 -3.04
C GLY A 19 9.69 -4.02 -2.84
N ASN A 20 9.33 -2.90 -3.47
CA ASN A 20 9.97 -1.61 -3.32
C ASN A 20 9.05 -0.67 -2.54
N VAL A 21 9.60 -0.04 -1.50
CA VAL A 21 8.91 0.92 -0.66
C VAL A 21 9.73 2.21 -0.62
N ASP A 22 9.10 3.32 -0.99
CA ASP A 22 9.72 4.64 -1.05
C ASP A 22 8.83 5.71 -0.42
N HIS A 23 9.43 6.63 0.34
CA HIS A 23 8.72 7.73 1.03
C HIS A 23 7.44 7.30 1.77
N SER A 24 7.49 6.19 2.52
CA SER A 24 6.29 5.55 3.07
C SER A 24 6.48 5.12 4.53
N ILE A 25 5.36 4.92 5.22
CA ILE A 25 5.32 4.45 6.61
C ILE A 25 4.56 3.12 6.68
N LEU A 26 5.24 2.08 7.16
CA LEU A 26 4.69 0.74 7.33
C LEU A 26 4.57 0.44 8.82
N PHE A 27 3.35 0.19 9.28
CA PHE A 27 3.04 -0.29 10.63
C PHE A 27 3.36 -1.79 10.81
N GLN A 28 2.97 -2.37 11.95
CA GLN A 28 3.30 -3.74 12.33
C GLN A 28 2.61 -4.81 11.46
N ASN A 29 3.25 -5.99 11.34
CA ASN A 29 2.72 -7.18 10.65
C ASN A 29 2.30 -6.94 9.19
N ILE A 30 3.04 -6.11 8.47
CA ILE A 30 2.80 -5.87 7.04
C ILE A 30 3.56 -6.89 6.20
N PHE A 31 2.95 -7.33 5.11
CA PHE A 31 3.63 -8.17 4.12
C PHE A 31 3.56 -7.53 2.74
N ILE A 32 4.73 -7.21 2.16
CA ILE A 32 4.85 -6.69 0.80
C ILE A 32 5.41 -7.80 -0.09
N ASP A 33 4.62 -8.27 -1.05
CA ASP A 33 5.00 -9.37 -1.96
C ASP A 33 5.85 -8.88 -3.15
N ASP A 34 6.33 -9.82 -3.96
CA ASP A 34 7.31 -9.57 -5.02
C ASP A 34 6.84 -8.54 -6.05
N ARG A 35 7.73 -7.59 -6.38
CA ARG A 35 7.51 -6.51 -7.37
C ARG A 35 6.35 -5.57 -7.02
N ALA A 36 5.82 -5.59 -5.80
CA ALA A 36 4.95 -4.53 -5.34
C ALA A 36 5.74 -3.21 -5.25
N LEU A 37 5.10 -2.09 -5.61
CA LEU A 37 5.64 -0.75 -5.53
C LEU A 37 4.74 0.07 -4.61
N VAL A 38 5.29 0.58 -3.51
CA VAL A 38 4.57 1.40 -2.54
C VAL A 38 5.29 2.73 -2.40
N THR A 39 4.66 3.81 -2.87
CA THR A 39 5.26 5.15 -2.86
C THR A 39 4.36 6.16 -2.15
N ASN A 40 4.94 7.08 -1.38
CA ASN A 40 4.21 8.19 -0.75
C ASN A 40 2.99 7.73 0.09
N SER A 41 3.09 6.60 0.79
CA SER A 41 1.92 5.93 1.36
C SER A 41 2.08 5.61 2.85
N VAL A 42 0.94 5.53 3.54
CA VAL A 42 0.85 5.05 4.93
C VAL A 42 0.08 3.74 4.93
N ILE A 43 0.73 2.67 5.39
CA ILE A 43 0.17 1.33 5.43
C ILE A 43 -0.01 0.94 6.89
N PHE A 44 -1.26 0.73 7.32
CA PHE A 44 -1.58 0.34 8.69
C PHE A 44 -1.38 -1.17 8.93
N SER A 45 -1.59 -1.57 10.18
CA SER A 45 -1.27 -2.90 10.68
C SER A 45 -2.03 -4.03 9.97
N ASP A 46 -1.37 -5.18 9.88
CA ASP A 46 -1.95 -6.43 9.36
C ASP A 46 -2.45 -6.29 7.91
N VAL A 47 -1.78 -5.46 7.11
CA VAL A 47 -2.04 -5.30 5.67
C VAL A 47 -1.13 -6.22 4.87
N ARG A 48 -1.71 -6.92 3.89
CA ARG A 48 -0.96 -7.67 2.89
C ARG A 48 -1.09 -7.00 1.53
N VAL A 49 0.06 -6.71 0.92
CA VAL A 49 0.17 -6.16 -0.43
C VAL A 49 0.62 -7.27 -1.36
N GLY A 50 -0.26 -7.66 -2.29
CA GLY A 50 -0.01 -8.71 -3.28
C GLY A 50 1.09 -8.38 -4.29
N LYS A 51 1.39 -9.36 -5.16
CA LYS A 51 2.45 -9.25 -6.15
C LYS A 51 2.12 -8.20 -7.19
N LYS A 52 3.13 -7.45 -7.63
CA LYS A 52 2.99 -6.42 -8.68
C LYS A 52 1.95 -5.33 -8.38
N VAL A 53 1.50 -5.21 -7.13
CA VAL A 53 0.62 -4.11 -6.72
C VAL A 53 1.35 -2.78 -6.86
N ARG A 54 0.64 -1.73 -7.25
CA ARG A 54 1.18 -0.38 -7.30
C ARG A 54 0.32 0.54 -6.45
N LEU A 55 0.89 1.08 -5.38
CA LEU A 55 0.27 2.08 -4.52
C LEU A 55 1.04 3.38 -4.63
N ASN A 56 0.34 4.48 -4.82
CA ASN A 56 0.93 5.82 -4.76
C ASN A 56 0.00 6.78 -4.04
N ASN A 57 0.52 7.56 -3.09
CA ASN A 57 -0.27 8.57 -2.37
C ASN A 57 -1.51 7.97 -1.68
N CYS A 58 -1.33 6.83 -1.01
CA CYS A 58 -2.41 6.04 -0.43
C CYS A 58 -2.32 5.97 1.10
N ILE A 59 -3.47 5.87 1.74
CA ILE A 59 -3.63 5.42 3.13
C ILE A 59 -4.39 4.10 3.10
N ILE A 60 -3.73 3.01 3.49
CA ILE A 60 -4.33 1.69 3.57
C ILE A 60 -4.59 1.37 5.04
N ASP A 61 -5.85 1.35 5.45
CA ASP A 61 -6.24 1.04 6.83
C ASP A 61 -6.08 -0.47 7.13
N LYS A 62 -6.31 -0.85 8.38
CA LYS A 62 -5.95 -2.16 8.95
C LYS A 62 -6.70 -3.33 8.31
N HIS A 63 -6.07 -4.49 8.34
CA HIS A 63 -6.66 -5.78 7.94
C HIS A 63 -7.10 -5.85 6.48
N VAL A 64 -6.42 -5.11 5.60
CA VAL A 64 -6.71 -5.09 4.17
C VAL A 64 -5.77 -6.05 3.44
N ASN A 65 -6.34 -6.92 2.60
CA ASN A 65 -5.60 -7.82 1.72
C ASN A 65 -5.74 -7.34 0.29
N ILE A 66 -4.70 -6.69 -0.24
CA ILE A 66 -4.69 -6.16 -1.61
C ILE A 66 -4.32 -7.29 -2.57
N PRO A 67 -5.17 -7.61 -3.57
CA PRO A 67 -4.92 -8.71 -4.50
C PRO A 67 -3.76 -8.39 -5.46
N ASP A 68 -3.19 -9.43 -6.06
CA ASP A 68 -2.09 -9.31 -7.02
C ASP A 68 -2.49 -8.41 -8.20
N GLY A 69 -1.58 -7.51 -8.59
CA GLY A 69 -1.73 -6.63 -9.76
C GLY A 69 -2.62 -5.40 -9.56
N GLU A 70 -3.14 -5.18 -8.36
CA GLU A 70 -3.96 -4.01 -8.04
C GLU A 70 -3.20 -2.69 -8.22
N VAL A 71 -3.88 -1.64 -8.66
CA VAL A 71 -3.30 -0.31 -8.89
C VAL A 71 -4.19 0.73 -8.23
N ILE A 72 -3.64 1.50 -7.28
CA ILE A 72 -4.38 2.49 -6.48
C ILE A 72 -3.56 3.79 -6.42
N GLY A 73 -4.23 4.94 -6.61
CA GLY A 73 -3.61 6.26 -6.53
C GLY A 73 -2.90 6.70 -7.80
N PHE A 74 -3.37 6.20 -8.94
CA PHE A 74 -2.89 6.57 -10.28
C PHE A 74 -3.99 7.15 -11.18
N ASP A 75 -5.26 6.90 -10.88
CA ASP A 75 -6.40 7.37 -11.67
C ASP A 75 -7.49 7.87 -10.71
N PRO A 76 -7.52 9.17 -10.40
CA PRO A 76 -8.43 9.72 -9.39
C PRO A 76 -9.90 9.45 -9.66
N GLU A 77 -10.31 9.34 -10.93
CA GLU A 77 -11.71 9.07 -11.27
C GLU A 77 -12.07 7.62 -10.93
N LYS A 78 -11.23 6.64 -11.33
CA LYS A 78 -11.43 5.24 -10.96
C LYS A 78 -11.27 4.99 -9.46
N ASP A 79 -10.34 5.68 -8.83
CA ASP A 79 -10.11 5.56 -7.40
C ASP A 79 -11.35 6.07 -6.63
N ARG A 80 -12.01 7.14 -7.09
CA ARG A 80 -13.25 7.67 -6.50
C ARG A 80 -14.46 6.75 -6.64
N GLU A 81 -14.50 5.88 -7.64
CA GLU A 81 -15.57 4.89 -7.77
C GLU A 81 -15.56 3.86 -6.64
N ARG A 82 -14.41 3.65 -5.99
CA ARG A 82 -14.18 2.57 -5.02
C ARG A 82 -13.81 3.05 -3.63
N PHE A 83 -13.13 4.19 -3.56
CA PHE A 83 -12.47 4.67 -2.35
C PHE A 83 -12.75 6.15 -2.11
N SER A 84 -12.48 6.60 -0.87
CA SER A 84 -12.47 8.03 -0.58
C SER A 84 -11.19 8.66 -1.11
N VAL A 85 -11.31 9.73 -1.88
CA VAL A 85 -10.16 10.47 -2.43
C VAL A 85 -10.25 11.92 -1.98
N SER A 86 -9.22 12.40 -1.27
CA SER A 86 -9.14 13.80 -0.82
C SER A 86 -8.92 14.76 -2.00
N ASP A 87 -9.12 16.06 -1.76
CA ASP A 87 -8.84 17.10 -2.76
C ASP A 87 -7.36 17.12 -3.22
N ASN A 88 -6.44 16.75 -2.32
CA ASN A 88 -5.00 16.63 -2.63
C ASN A 88 -4.63 15.26 -3.25
N GLY A 89 -5.62 14.45 -3.66
CA GLY A 89 -5.40 13.18 -4.36
C GLY A 89 -4.96 12.00 -3.48
N ILE A 90 -5.08 12.10 -2.16
CA ILE A 90 -4.82 10.97 -1.25
C ILE A 90 -5.99 9.98 -1.33
N VAL A 91 -5.69 8.72 -1.65
CA VAL A 91 -6.69 7.63 -1.69
C VAL A 91 -6.71 6.91 -0.35
N VAL A 92 -7.90 6.71 0.23
CA VAL A 92 -8.07 6.00 1.50
C VAL A 92 -8.83 4.70 1.28
N VAL A 93 -8.15 3.58 1.53
CA VAL A 93 -8.76 2.25 1.55
C VAL A 93 -9.20 1.94 2.99
N PRO A 94 -10.50 1.74 3.25
CA PRO A 94 -11.02 1.61 4.60
C PRO A 94 -10.66 0.26 5.24
N LYS A 95 -10.72 0.19 6.57
CA LYS A 95 -10.44 -1.05 7.31
C LYS A 95 -11.32 -2.20 6.83
N ASN A 96 -10.76 -3.41 6.75
CA ASN A 96 -11.45 -4.61 6.31
C ASN A 96 -12.08 -4.51 4.90
N TYR A 97 -11.59 -3.63 4.03
CA TYR A 97 -12.08 -3.55 2.65
C TYR A 97 -11.91 -4.89 1.94
N SER A 98 -12.96 -5.33 1.23
CA SER A 98 -12.95 -6.52 0.38
C SER A 98 -12.84 -6.11 -1.08
N PHE A 99 -11.80 -6.60 -1.75
CA PHE A 99 -11.57 -6.36 -3.18
C PHE A 99 -12.47 -7.19 -4.08
#